data_AF-A0A2D1QTF9-F1
#
_entry.id   AF-A0A2D1QTF9-F1
#
_cell.length_a   1.000
_cell.length_b   1.000
_cell.length_c   1.000
_cell.angle_alpha   90.00
_cell.angle_beta   90.00
_cell.angle_gamma   90.00
#
_symmetry.space_group_name_H-M   'P 1'
#
loop_
_entity.id
_entity.type
_entity.pdbx_description
1 polymer ?
#
loop_
_entity_poly.entity_id
_entity_poly.type
_entity_poly.pdbx_seq_one_letter_code
_entity_poly.pdbx_strand_id
1 'polypeptide(L)' 'DTLNTLPDRELASGFAEVIKYGLIRDAKFFEWQEKNMQALMA' A
#
# COMPACT_ATOMS: atom_id res chain seq x y z
N ASP A 1 -2.29 -12.47 -8.64
CA ASP A 1 -3.37 -13.46 -8.86
C ASP A 1 -4.51 -13.31 -7.86
N THR A 2 -4.33 -13.61 -6.57
CA THR A 2 -5.42 -13.49 -5.58
C THR A 2 -5.85 -12.04 -5.29
N LEU A 3 -4.92 -11.09 -5.22
CA LEU A 3 -5.26 -9.68 -4.96
C LEU A 3 -6.02 -9.05 -6.13
N ASN A 4 -5.83 -9.54 -7.35
CA ASN A 4 -6.49 -9.02 -8.55
C ASN A 4 -7.99 -9.36 -8.60
N THR A 5 -8.46 -10.26 -7.72
CA THR A 5 -9.88 -10.60 -7.60
C THR A 5 -10.61 -9.80 -6.52
N LEU A 6 -9.90 -8.94 -5.77
CA LEU A 6 -10.53 -8.07 -4.77
C LEU A 6 -11.22 -6.88 -5.44
N PRO A 7 -12.35 -6.40 -4.88
CA PRO A 7 -12.85 -5.07 -5.21
C PRO A 7 -11.82 -4.00 -4.86
N ASP A 8 -11.70 -2.96 -5.68
CA ASP A 8 -10.73 -1.87 -5.51
C ASP A 8 -10.76 -1.24 -4.11
N ARG A 9 -11.97 -1.11 -3.54
CA ARG A 9 -12.16 -0.57 -2.20
C ARG A 9 -11.52 -1.44 -1.11
N GLU A 10 -11.61 -2.76 -1.24
CA GLU A 10 -11.02 -3.70 -0.28
C GLU A 10 -9.49 -3.71 -0.40
N LEU A 11 -8.99 -3.65 -1.65
CA LEU A 11 -7.55 -3.52 -1.91
C LEU A 11 -6.98 -2.23 -1.30
N ALA A 12 -7.65 -1.09 -1.54
CA ALA A 12 -7.27 0.21 -0.98
C ALA A 12 -7.32 0.22 0.56
N SER A 13 -8.34 -0.43 1.14
CA SER A 13 -8.49 -0.53 2.60
C SER A 13 -7.36 -1.35 3.24
N GLY A 14 -6.95 -2.45 2.61
CA GLY A 14 -5.79 -3.23 3.05
C GLY A 14 -4.47 -2.48 2.90
N PHE A 15 -4.28 -1.75 1.79
CA PHE A 15 -3.07 -0.95 1.57
C PHE A 15 -2.91 0.19 2.57
N ALA A 16 -4.00 0.76 3.09
CA ALA A 16 -3.93 1.78 4.14
C ALA A 16 -3.16 1.29 5.39
N GLU A 17 -3.28 0.01 5.73
CA GLU A 17 -2.54 -0.60 6.84
C GLU A 17 -1.04 -0.74 6.55
N VAL A 18 -0.68 -1.04 5.30
CA VAL A 18 0.72 -1.12 4.85
C VAL A 18 1.39 0.27 4.90
N ILE A 19 0.67 1.31 4.46
CA ILE A 19 1.12 2.70 4.54
C ILE A 19 1.31 3.11 5.99
N LYS A 20 0.35 2.78 6.86
CA LYS A 20 0.42 3.09 8.29
C LYS A 20 1.66 2.49 8.94
N TYR A 21 2.04 1.26 8.57
CA TYR A 21 3.26 0.65 9.09
C TYR A 21 4.49 1.48 8.76
N GLY A 22 4.66 1.88 7.50
CA GLY A 22 5.77 2.77 7.10
C GLY A 22 5.75 4.07 7.90
N LEU A 23 4.58 4.70 8.00
CA LEU A 23 4.43 5.98 8.68
C LEU A 23 4.86 5.95 10.16
N ILE A 24 4.58 4.85 10.89
CA ILE A 24 4.82 4.80 12.34
C ILE A 24 6.05 3.97 12.76
N ARG A 25 6.57 3.10 11.88
CA ARG A 25 7.67 2.18 12.21
C ARG A 25 8.91 2.32 11.34
N ASP A 26 8.78 2.72 10.08
CA ASP A 26 9.91 2.72 9.13
C ASP A 26 9.78 3.85 8.10
N ALA A 27 10.47 4.95 8.40
CA ALA A 27 10.50 6.13 7.54
C ALA A 27 11.08 5.86 6.15
N LYS A 28 12.10 4.99 6.02
CA LYS A 28 12.68 4.67 4.71
C LYS A 28 11.71 3.86 3.86
N PHE A 29 10.98 2.94 4.50
CA PHE A 29 9.91 2.22 3.83
C PHE A 29 8.75 3.13 3.44
N PHE A 30 8.41 4.12 4.26
CA PHE A 30 7.42 5.13 3.90
C PHE A 30 7.85 5.94 2.66
N GLU A 31 9.08 6.44 2.63
CA GLU A 31 9.63 7.15 1.45
C GLU A 31 9.63 6.27 0.19
N TRP A 32 9.86 4.97 0.34
CA TRP A 32 9.77 4.03 -0.77
C TRP A 32 8.32 3.89 -1.26
N GLN A 33 7.35 3.78 -0.35
CA GLN A 33 5.93 3.68 -0.70
C GLN A 33 5.44 4.92 -1.46
N GLU A 34 5.86 6.13 -1.04
CA GLU A 34 5.52 7.37 -1.74
C GLU A 34 6.00 7.38 -3.20
N LYS A 35 7.19 6.84 -3.46
CA LYS A 35 7.77 6.75 -4.81
C LYS A 35 7.13 5.67 -5.69
N ASN A 36 6.49 4.66 -5.09
CA ASN A 36 5.98 3.49 -5.79
C ASN A 36 4.45 3.37 -5.76
N MET A 37 3.73 4.36 -5.21
CA MET A 37 2.28 4.27 -4.96
C MET A 37 1.46 3.92 -6.22
N GLN A 38 1.84 4.46 -7.38
CA GLN A 38 1.17 4.11 -8.65
C GLN A 38 1.34 2.64 -9.03
N ALA A 39 2.51 2.05 -8.79
CA ALA A 39 2.76 0.65 -9.09
C ALA A 39 2.12 -0.29 -8.04
N LEU A 40 1.92 0.19 -6.81
CA LEU A 40 1.26 -0.56 -5.73
C LEU A 40 -0.26 -0.63 -5.90
N MET A 41 -0.85 0.36 -6.58
CA MET A 41 -2.31 0.48 -6.80
C MET A 41 -2.73 0.06 -8.22
N ALA A 42 -1.81 -0.48 -9.03
CA ALA A 42 -2.04 -0.94 -10.40
C ALA A 42 -2.33 -2.44 -10.46
#